data_AF-A0A5N5P531-F1
#
_entry.id   AF-A0A5N5P531-F1
#
_cell.length_a   1.000
_cell.length_b   1.000
_cell.length_c   1.000
_cell.angle_alpha   90.00
_cell.angle_beta   90.00
_cell.angle_gamma   90.00
#
_symmetry.space_group_name_H-M   'P 1'
#
loop_
_entity.id
_entity.type
_entity.pdbx_description
1 polymer ?
#
loop_
_entity_poly.entity_id
_entity_poly.type
_entity_poly.pdbx_seq_one_letter_code
_entity_poly.pdbx_strand_id
1 'polypeptide(L)' 'MYRITERVNLPFRVIANNQGTGYLMYTNFQVKSVFGAKMFALGVVIKILVPKQTAKTSFQATSGRAKYNAAIDCIVWK' A
#
# COMPACT_ATOMS: atom_id res chain seq x y z
N MET A 1 -16.84 -6.47 28.09
CA MET A 1 -16.01 -6.43 26.87
C MET A 1 -16.56 -5.32 25.98
N TYR A 2 -15.78 -4.28 25.68
CA TYR A 2 -16.23 -3.17 24.83
C TYR A 2 -15.81 -3.44 23.38
N ARG A 3 -16.77 -3.40 22.46
CA ARG A 3 -16.55 -3.56 21.02
C ARG A 3 -17.41 -2.54 20.29
N ILE A 4 -16.79 -1.71 19.47
CA ILE A 4 -17.49 -0.78 18.58
C ILE A 4 -17.42 -1.33 17.17
N THR A 5 -18.55 -1.38 16.48
CA THR A 5 -18.65 -1.77 15.07
C THR A 5 -19.10 -0.62 14.16
N GLU A 6 -19.58 0.48 14.74
CA GLU A 6 -20.15 1.61 14.01
C GLU A 6 -19.37 2.90 14.26
N ARG A 7 -19.39 3.82 13.28
CA ARG A 7 -18.73 5.14 13.36
C ARG A 7 -17.22 5.08 13.65
N VAL A 8 -16.54 4.05 13.13
CA VAL A 8 -15.09 3.90 13.24
C VAL A 8 -14.39 4.75 12.18
N ASN A 9 -13.48 5.62 12.60
CA ASN A 9 -12.63 6.39 11.69
C ASN A 9 -11.39 5.60 11.28
N LEU A 10 -11.31 5.26 10.00
CA LEU A 10 -10.13 4.64 9.41
C LEU A 10 -9.02 5.69 9.25
N PRO A 11 -7.83 5.51 9.85
CA PRO A 11 -6.78 6.53 9.83
C PRO A 11 -6.15 6.71 8.44
N PHE A 12 -6.24 5.69 7.59
CA PHE A 12 -5.76 5.71 6.22
C PHE A 12 -6.81 5.18 5.26
N ARG A 13 -6.86 5.79 4.08
CA ARG A 13 -7.62 5.31 2.94
C ARG A 13 -6.65 4.94 1.82
N VAL A 14 -6.76 3.71 1.34
CA VAL A 14 -5.97 3.19 0.20
C VAL A 14 -6.86 3.14 -1.03
N ILE A 15 -6.37 3.65 -2.14
CA ILE A 15 -7.01 3.58 -3.46
C ILE A 15 -6.00 2.90 -4.39
N ALA A 16 -6.42 1.81 -5.02
CA ALA A 16 -5.59 1.08 -5.97
C ALA A 16 -6.28 1.07 -7.33
N ASN A 17 -5.53 1.40 -8.38
CA ASN A 17 -5.99 1.28 -9.76
C ASN A 17 -5.03 0.38 -10.52
N ASN A 18 -5.55 -0.73 -11.05
CA ASN A 18 -4.79 -1.73 -11.78
C ASN A 18 -5.10 -1.64 -13.26
N GLN A 19 -4.06 -1.66 -14.08
CA GLN A 19 -4.15 -1.77 -15.53
C GLN A 19 -3.24 -2.92 -15.96
N GLY A 20 -3.80 -3.89 -16.69
CA GLY A 20 -3.06 -5.01 -17.24
C GLY A 20 -2.91 -4.90 -18.74
N THR A 21 -1.72 -5.17 -19.26
CA THR A 21 -1.48 -5.36 -20.70
C THR A 21 -0.56 -6.55 -20.92
N GLY A 22 -1.11 -7.63 -21.47
CA GLY A 22 -0.39 -8.90 -21.65
C GLY A 22 0.21 -9.41 -20.33
N TYR A 23 1.54 -9.56 -20.31
CA TYR A 23 2.31 -10.04 -19.16
C TYR A 23 2.71 -8.94 -18.17
N LEU A 24 2.38 -7.68 -18.46
CA LEU A 24 2.72 -6.54 -17.63
C LEU A 24 1.50 -6.05 -16.86
N MET A 25 1.70 -5.78 -15.57
CA MET A 25 0.71 -5.18 -14.70
C MET A 25 1.24 -3.84 -14.19
N TYR A 26 0.46 -2.79 -14.42
CA TYR A 26 0.69 -1.46 -13.89
C TYR A 26 -0.33 -1.19 -12.80
N THR A 27 0.15 -0.91 -11.58
CA THR A 27 -0.73 -0.55 -10.47
C THR A 27 -0.34 0.79 -9.89
N ASN A 28 -1.30 1.71 -9.84
CA ASN A 28 -1.16 2.97 -9.11
C ASN A 28 -1.78 2.82 -7.72
N PHE A 29 -1.00 3.09 -6.68
CA PHE A 29 -1.45 3.11 -5.30
C PHE A 29 -1.43 4.53 -4.76
N GLN A 30 -2.57 4.98 -4.22
CA GLN A 30 -2.69 6.24 -3.49
C GLN A 30 -3.10 5.95 -2.05
N VAL A 31 -2.33 6.48 -1.10
CA VAL A 31 -2.64 6.38 0.32
C VAL A 31 -2.88 7.77 0.86
N LYS A 32 -4.06 7.99 1.46
CA LYS A 32 -4.49 9.25 2.04
C LYS A 32 -4.67 9.09 3.55
N SER A 33 -4.06 9.96 4.34
CA SER A 33 -4.36 10.09 5.77
C SER A 33 -5.70 10.77 5.99
N VAL A 34 -6.49 10.29 6.93
CA VAL A 34 -7.84 10.81 7.25
C VAL A 34 -7.90 11.45 8.65
N PHE A 35 -6.74 11.71 9.25
CA PHE A 35 -6.60 12.42 10.51
C PHE A 35 -6.21 13.89 10.29
N GLY A 36 -6.36 14.72 11.33
CA GLY A 36 -6.08 16.15 11.26
C GLY A 36 -4.60 16.46 10.95
N ALA A 37 -4.36 17.57 10.24
CA ALA A 37 -3.05 17.94 9.71
C ALA A 37 -1.91 18.11 10.73
N LYS A 38 -2.23 18.28 12.02
CA LYS A 38 -1.23 18.39 13.11
C LYS A 38 -0.76 17.04 13.65
N MET A 39 -1.41 15.96 13.25
CA MET A 39 -1.11 14.59 13.69
C MET A 39 -0.26 13.91 12.62
N PHE A 40 0.72 13.11 13.05
CA PHE A 40 1.59 12.35 12.15
C PHE A 40 1.65 10.90 12.61
N ALA A 41 1.60 9.98 11.65
CA ALA A 41 1.76 8.56 11.92
C ALA A 41 3.22 8.15 11.75
N LEU A 42 3.72 7.34 12.68
CA LEU A 42 5.07 6.77 12.65
C LEU A 42 5.00 5.28 12.35
N GLY A 43 6.04 4.74 11.71
CA GLY A 43 6.14 3.31 11.43
C GLY A 43 5.10 2.78 10.44
N VAL A 44 4.61 3.62 9.53
CA VAL A 44 3.67 3.20 8.49
C VAL A 44 4.38 2.24 7.52
N VAL A 45 3.79 1.08 7.30
CA VAL A 45 4.29 0.09 6.33
C VAL A 45 3.14 -0.39 5.48
N ILE A 46 3.28 -0.24 4.17
CA ILE A 46 2.30 -0.69 3.19
C ILE A 46 2.86 -1.94 2.51
N LYS A 47 2.08 -3.02 2.55
CA LYS A 47 2.40 -4.30 1.92
C LYS A 47 1.53 -4.49 0.69
N ILE A 48 2.14 -4.42 -0.47
CA ILE A 48 1.49 -4.63 -1.76
C ILE A 48 1.83 -6.05 -2.20
N LEU A 49 0.84 -6.94 -2.19
CA LEU A 49 1.02 -8.32 -2.63
C LEU A 49 1.20 -8.35 -4.15
N VAL A 50 2.16 -9.13 -4.62
CA VAL A 50 2.39 -9.36 -6.05
C VAL A 50 2.13 -10.83 -6.40
N PRO A 51 1.79 -11.15 -7.65
CA PRO A 51 1.66 -12.54 -8.09
C PRO A 51 2.98 -13.32 -7.90
N LYS A 52 2.89 -14.61 -7.55
CA LYS A 52 4.06 -15.49 -7.36
C LYS A 52 4.97 -15.62 -8.60
N GLN A 53 4.40 -15.39 -9.77
CA GLN A 53 5.06 -15.46 -11.06
C GLN A 53 5.72 -14.13 -11.49
N THR A 54 5.83 -13.15 -10.58
CA THR A 54 6.49 -11.87 -10.84
C THR A 54 8.00 -12.04 -10.99
N ALA A 55 8.49 -11.93 -12.23
CA ALA A 55 9.93 -12.00 -12.53
C ALA A 55 10.68 -10.70 -12.17
N LYS A 56 10.05 -9.54 -12.37
CA LYS A 56 10.66 -8.23 -12.14
C LYS A 56 9.62 -7.22 -11.69
N THR A 57 10.03 -6.33 -10.79
CA THR A 57 9.22 -5.18 -10.35
C THR A 57 9.98 -3.88 -10.64
N SER A 58 9.27 -2.88 -11.16
CA SER A 58 9.73 -1.49 -11.20
C SER A 58 8.73 -0.63 -10.43
N PHE A 59 9.21 0.32 -9.64
CA PHE A 59 8.35 1.15 -8.80
C PHE A 59 8.90 2.57 -8.70
N GLN A 60 7.98 3.53 -8.68
CA GLN A 60 8.26 4.93 -8.38
C GLN A 60 7.41 5.31 -7.17
N ALA A 61 8.06 5.68 -6.07
CA ALA A 61 7.38 6.11 -4.86
C ALA A 61 7.52 7.63 -4.72
N THR A 62 6.40 8.32 -4.46
CA THR A 62 6.40 9.77 -4.23
C THR A 62 7.01 10.14 -2.88
N SER A 63 6.88 9.26 -1.88
CA SER A 63 7.43 9.43 -0.54
C SER A 63 7.92 8.10 0.00
N GLY A 64 8.84 8.13 0.97
CA GLY A 64 9.40 6.92 1.56
C GLY A 64 10.23 6.08 0.59
N ARG A 65 10.41 4.80 0.91
CA ARG A 65 11.15 3.81 0.13
C ARG A 65 10.31 2.56 -0.09
N ALA A 66 10.15 2.18 -1.35
CA ALA A 66 9.59 0.90 -1.73
C ALA A 66 10.74 -0.11 -2.02
N LYS A 67 10.54 -1.36 -1.62
CA LYS A 67 11.44 -2.47 -1.97
C LYS A 67 10.64 -3.74 -2.17
N TYR A 68 10.94 -4.46 -3.25
CA TYR A 68 10.41 -5.79 -3.46
C TYR A 68 11.08 -6.81 -2.53
N ASN A 69 10.28 -7.61 -1.84
CA ASN A 69 10.71 -8.72 -1.00
C ASN A 69 10.18 -10.03 -1.58
N ALA A 70 11.07 -10.76 -2.26
CA ALA A 70 10.75 -12.02 -2.90
C ALA A 70 10.43 -13.16 -1.92
N ALA A 71 10.88 -13.09 -0.65
CA ALA A 71 10.60 -14.14 0.33
C ALA A 71 9.12 -14.18 0.76
N ILE A 72 8.39 -13.08 0.55
CA ILE A 72 6.99 -12.93 0.95
C ILE A 72 6.10 -12.45 -0.20
N ASP A 73 6.59 -12.54 -1.45
CA ASP A 73 5.89 -12.14 -2.68
C ASP A 73 5.21 -10.76 -2.55
N CYS A 74 5.94 -9.78 -2.02
CA CYS A 74 5.35 -8.49 -1.66
C CYS A 74 6.31 -7.32 -1.88
N ILE A 75 5.79 -6.21 -2.39
CA ILE A 75 6.45 -4.92 -2.35
C ILE A 75 6.14 -4.26 -1.00
N VAL A 76 7.20 -3.99 -0.23
CA VAL A 76 7.11 -3.33 1.06
C VAL A 76 7.46 -1.85 0.86
N TRP A 77 6.51 -0.98 1.16
CA TRP A 77 6.67 0.48 1.11
C TRP A 77 6.66 1.05 2.53
N LYS A 78 7.77 1.71 2.91
CA LYS A 78 7.97 2.35 4.21
C LYS A 78 8.23 3.83 4.06
#